data_AF-A0A8J4CU20-F1
#
_entry.id   AF-A0A8J4CU20-F1
#
_cell.length_a   1.000
_cell.length_b   1.000
_cell.length_c   1.000
_cell.angle_alpha   90.00
_cell.angle_beta   90.00
_cell.angle_gamma   90.00
#
_symmetry.space_group_name_H-M   'P 1'
#
loop_
_entity.id
_entity.type
_entity.pdbx_description
1 polymer ?
#
loop_
_entity_poly.entity_id
_entity_poly.type
_entity_poly.pdbx_seq_one_letter_code
_entity_poly.pdbx_strand_id
1 'polypeptide(L)'
;MSANPALVRALLGELCPAPFPNEVFVLRRDRVQCELHGVQTRVKGWQVRGTLYLSNIRLVFVALSTDESGLLAFDFPLCYIRNDKLNQPIFGCNNLSGQVWPAVEHGGPAGELPPHDFKIYFKEGGIGTFYHLYYTLAERAKKGV
;
A
#
# COMPACT_ATOMS: atom_id res chain seq x y z
N MET A 1 6.20 6.37 6.64
CA MET A 1 4.89 6.44 5.96
C MET A 1 4.72 7.89 5.65
N SER A 2 4.82 8.23 4.39
CA SER A 2 4.34 9.53 3.95
C SER A 2 3.16 9.25 3.05
N ALA A 3 2.05 9.93 3.32
CA ALA A 3 1.23 10.38 2.22
C ALA A 3 2.17 11.02 1.18
N ASN A 4 2.09 10.58 -0.08
CA ASN A 4 2.98 11.01 -1.15
C ASN A 4 4.48 10.74 -0.87
N PRO A 5 4.91 9.46 -0.83
CA PRO A 5 6.33 9.13 -0.85
C PRO A 5 7.03 9.73 -2.07
N ALA A 6 8.36 9.80 -2.01
CA ALA A 6 9.15 10.21 -3.16
C ALA A 6 8.83 9.31 -4.37
N LEU A 7 8.44 9.92 -5.47
CA LEU A 7 8.18 9.27 -6.75
C LEU A 7 9.22 9.74 -7.76
N VAL A 8 9.58 8.86 -8.68
CA VAL A 8 10.41 9.17 -9.85
C VAL A 8 9.62 8.89 -11.12
N ARG A 9 10.00 9.57 -12.21
CA ARG A 9 9.46 9.22 -13.53
C ARG A 9 10.28 8.08 -14.12
N ALA A 10 9.60 7.02 -14.49
CA ALA A 10 10.17 5.95 -15.28
C ALA A 10 10.32 6.38 -16.76
N LEU A 11 10.93 5.50 -17.56
CA LEU A 11 11.30 5.79 -18.94
C LEU A 11 10.13 6.23 -19.83
N LEU A 12 8.92 5.68 -19.60
CA LEU A 12 7.72 6.01 -20.38
C LEU A 12 6.90 7.15 -19.74
N GLY A 13 7.46 7.84 -18.74
CA GLY A 13 6.89 9.01 -18.09
C GLY A 13 5.96 8.72 -16.92
N GLU A 14 5.68 7.44 -16.64
CA GLU A 14 4.87 7.00 -15.51
C GLU A 14 5.57 7.26 -14.17
N LEU A 15 4.78 7.57 -13.14
CA LEU A 15 5.30 7.70 -11.78
C LEU A 15 5.46 6.32 -11.14
N CYS A 16 6.63 6.07 -10.59
CA CYS A 16 6.90 4.90 -9.76
C CYS A 16 7.59 5.31 -8.46
N PRO A 17 7.53 4.46 -7.41
CA PRO A 17 8.15 4.78 -6.14
C PRO A 17 9.68 4.90 -6.28
N ALA A 18 10.26 5.93 -5.68
CA ALA A 18 11.70 6.04 -5.54
C ALA A 18 12.19 4.97 -4.54
N PRO A 19 13.15 4.10 -4.90
CA PRO A 19 13.65 3.07 -3.98
C PRO A 19 14.51 3.69 -2.88
N PHE A 20 14.38 3.19 -1.66
CA PHE A 20 15.37 3.41 -0.60
C PHE A 20 16.66 2.63 -0.87
N PRO A 21 17.80 2.97 -0.23
CA PRO A 21 18.99 2.12 -0.26
C PRO A 21 18.65 0.68 0.15
N ASN A 22 19.09 -0.29 -0.66
CA ASN A 22 18.82 -1.72 -0.50
C ASN A 22 17.33 -2.15 -0.61
N GLU A 23 16.45 -1.24 -1.05
CA GLU A 23 15.09 -1.61 -1.43
C GLU A 23 15.07 -2.21 -2.84
N VAL A 24 14.42 -3.36 -2.97
CA VAL A 24 14.21 -4.04 -4.25
C VAL A 24 12.72 -4.25 -4.46
N PHE A 25 12.19 -3.66 -5.54
CA PHE A 25 10.83 -3.91 -5.99
C PHE A 25 10.75 -5.28 -6.66
N VAL A 26 9.92 -6.17 -6.11
CA VAL A 26 9.77 -7.54 -6.58
C VAL A 26 8.58 -7.71 -7.52
N LEU A 27 7.54 -6.86 -7.37
CA LEU A 27 6.33 -6.99 -8.15
C LEU A 27 5.62 -5.65 -8.32
N ARG A 28 5.10 -5.43 -9.53
CA ARG A 28 4.19 -4.35 -9.90
C ARG A 28 2.84 -4.95 -10.29
N ARG A 29 1.74 -4.36 -9.83
CA ARG A 29 0.37 -4.74 -10.21
C ARG A 29 -0.43 -3.50 -10.56
N ASP A 30 -0.69 -3.34 -11.85
CA ASP A 30 -1.56 -2.28 -12.35
C ASP A 30 -3.04 -2.57 -12.08
N ARG A 31 -3.87 -1.52 -12.19
CA ARG A 31 -5.33 -1.59 -12.24
C ARG A 31 -5.96 -2.21 -10.99
N VAL A 32 -5.35 -1.92 -9.84
CA VAL A 32 -5.97 -2.17 -8.53
C VAL A 32 -6.72 -0.93 -8.05
N GLN A 33 -7.64 -1.11 -7.11
CA GLN A 33 -8.28 0.00 -6.41
C GLN A 33 -7.81 -0.01 -4.95
N CYS A 34 -7.37 1.14 -4.45
CA CYS A 34 -7.05 1.34 -3.04
C CYS A 34 -8.20 2.08 -2.37
N GLU A 35 -8.49 1.69 -1.14
CA GLU A 35 -9.41 2.36 -0.22
C GLU A 35 -8.65 2.56 1.11
N LEU A 36 -8.57 3.80 1.59
CA LEU A 36 -7.95 4.19 2.86
C LEU A 36 -8.94 4.93 3.74
N HIS A 37 -8.93 4.59 5.02
CA HIS A 37 -9.69 5.26 6.06
C HIS A 37 -8.78 5.72 7.20
N GLY A 38 -9.15 6.83 7.84
CA GLY A 38 -8.39 7.39 8.97
C GLY A 38 -7.13 8.17 8.59
N VAL A 39 -6.80 8.27 7.30
CA VAL A 39 -5.73 9.16 6.81
C VAL A 39 -6.24 10.60 6.78
N GLN A 40 -5.47 11.53 7.33
CA GLN A 40 -5.77 12.95 7.24
C GLN A 40 -5.54 13.41 5.79
N THR A 41 -6.64 13.62 5.05
CA THR A 41 -6.61 14.22 3.71
C THR A 41 -7.57 15.41 3.66
N ARG A 42 -7.59 16.14 2.54
CA ARG A 42 -8.54 17.25 2.33
C ARG A 42 -10.00 16.78 2.26
N VAL A 43 -10.23 15.50 1.98
CA VAL A 43 -11.55 14.87 1.94
C VAL A 43 -11.63 13.68 2.92
N LYS A 44 -12.85 13.24 3.24
CA LYS A 44 -13.02 12.10 4.16
C LYS A 44 -12.75 10.78 3.43
N GLY A 45 -11.62 10.15 3.74
CA GLY A 45 -11.19 8.88 3.14
C GLY A 45 -10.59 9.06 1.74
N TRP A 46 -10.02 7.98 1.20
CA TRP A 46 -9.44 7.99 -0.16
C TRP A 46 -9.71 6.69 -0.88
N GLN A 47 -10.39 6.75 -2.03
CA GLN A 47 -10.72 5.57 -2.82
C GLN A 47 -10.46 5.82 -4.31
N VAL A 48 -9.37 5.27 -4.84
CA VAL A 48 -8.93 5.54 -6.22
C VAL A 48 -8.31 4.32 -6.89
N ARG A 49 -8.21 4.36 -8.22
CA ARG A 49 -7.52 3.33 -9.02
C ARG A 49 -6.05 3.71 -9.23
N GLY A 50 -5.20 2.70 -9.29
CA GLY A 50 -3.76 2.89 -9.29
C GLY A 50 -2.97 1.64 -9.60
N THR A 51 -1.66 1.77 -9.39
CA THR A 51 -0.70 0.69 -9.46
C THR A 51 -0.15 0.42 -8.06
N LEU A 52 -0.11 -0.84 -7.68
CA LEU A 52 0.51 -1.30 -6.44
C LEU A 52 1.88 -1.89 -6.74
N TYR A 53 2.86 -1.47 -5.96
CA TYR A 53 4.23 -1.95 -5.98
C TYR A 53 4.49 -2.69 -4.67
N LEU A 54 5.16 -3.83 -4.75
CA LEU A 54 5.63 -4.61 -3.61
C LEU A 54 7.15 -4.65 -3.66
N SER A 55 7.79 -4.21 -2.57
CA SER A 55 9.22 -4.36 -2.34
C SER A 55 9.50 -5.30 -1.17
N ASN A 56 10.78 -5.54 -0.90
CA ASN A 56 11.21 -6.28 0.27
C ASN A 56 10.88 -5.60 1.62
N ILE A 57 10.46 -4.32 1.64
CA ILE A 57 10.21 -3.58 2.88
C ILE A 57 8.83 -2.88 2.95
N ARG A 58 8.17 -2.61 1.83
CA ARG A 58 6.85 -1.92 1.80
C ARG A 58 5.98 -2.32 0.62
N LEU A 59 4.69 -2.08 0.76
CA LEU A 59 3.83 -1.81 -0.39
C LEU A 59 3.83 -0.30 -0.68
N VAL A 60 3.72 0.06 -1.95
CA VAL A 60 3.47 1.45 -2.36
C VAL A 60 2.35 1.46 -3.36
N PHE A 61 1.29 2.20 -3.08
CA PHE A 61 0.21 2.44 -4.03
C PHE A 61 0.40 3.80 -4.69
N VAL A 62 0.34 3.87 -6.02
CA VAL A 62 0.43 5.09 -6.81
C VAL A 62 -0.85 5.26 -7.61
N ALA A 63 -1.56 6.37 -7.40
CA ALA A 63 -2.81 6.67 -8.07
C ALA A 63 -2.59 7.00 -9.56
N LEU A 64 -3.56 6.65 -10.41
CA LEU A 64 -3.53 6.99 -11.84
C LEU A 64 -3.77 8.47 -12.10
N SER A 65 -4.46 9.15 -11.19
CA SER A 65 -4.81 10.57 -11.30
C SER A 65 -4.84 11.22 -9.93
N THR A 66 -4.50 12.50 -9.86
CA THR A 66 -4.75 13.34 -8.69
C THR A 66 -6.25 13.52 -8.48
N ASP A 67 -6.67 13.59 -7.22
CA ASP A 67 -8.00 14.04 -6.83
C ASP A 67 -7.90 15.16 -5.79
N GLU A 68 -9.05 15.60 -5.26
CA GLU A 68 -9.13 16.66 -4.27
C GLU A 68 -8.48 16.29 -2.93
N SER A 69 -8.21 15.01 -2.65
CA SER A 69 -7.57 14.56 -1.40
C SER A 69 -6.15 15.11 -1.25
N GLY A 70 -5.48 15.42 -2.36
CA GLY A 70 -4.07 15.76 -2.41
C GLY A 70 -3.14 14.55 -2.35
N LEU A 71 -3.66 13.33 -2.33
CA LEU A 71 -2.88 12.09 -2.39
C LEU A 71 -2.64 11.67 -3.84
N LEU A 72 -1.38 11.40 -4.14
CA LEU A 72 -0.84 10.79 -5.36
C LEU A 72 -0.35 9.37 -5.10
N ALA A 73 0.16 9.10 -3.90
CA ALA A 73 0.65 7.79 -3.52
C ALA A 73 0.59 7.57 -2.02
N PHE A 74 0.63 6.31 -1.60
CA PHE A 74 0.62 5.93 -0.20
C PHE A 74 1.54 4.75 0.06
N ASP A 75 2.32 4.86 1.14
CA ASP A 75 3.28 3.85 1.60
C ASP A 75 2.71 2.98 2.71
N PHE A 76 2.89 1.66 2.59
CA PHE A 76 2.55 0.69 3.63
C PHE A 76 3.80 -0.10 4.01
N PRO A 77 4.57 0.34 5.02
CA PRO A 77 5.71 -0.43 5.51
C PRO A 77 5.25 -1.81 5.99
N LEU A 78 5.87 -2.88 5.47
CA LEU A 78 5.41 -4.25 5.71
C LEU A 78 5.46 -4.62 7.20
N CYS A 79 6.47 -4.14 7.93
CA CYS A 79 6.61 -4.34 9.37
C CYS A 79 5.50 -3.67 10.19
N TYR A 80 4.79 -2.69 9.62
CA TYR A 80 3.73 -1.93 10.31
C TYR A 80 2.32 -2.36 9.89
N ILE A 81 2.20 -3.27 8.93
CA ILE A 81 0.92 -3.86 8.56
C ILE A 81 0.51 -4.90 9.61
N ARG A 82 -0.74 -4.84 10.04
CA ARG A 82 -1.34 -5.77 10.99
C ARG A 82 -2.77 -6.13 10.60
N ASN A 83 -3.28 -7.21 11.17
CA ASN A 83 -4.64 -7.68 10.96
C ASN A 83 -4.97 -7.83 9.46
N ASP A 84 -3.95 -8.15 8.66
CA ASP A 84 -4.08 -8.28 7.22
C ASP A 84 -4.73 -9.62 6.86
N LYS A 85 -5.64 -9.57 5.89
CA LYS A 85 -6.44 -10.71 5.49
C LYS A 85 -6.70 -10.68 3.99
N LEU A 86 -6.54 -11.84 3.37
CA LEU A 86 -7.04 -12.11 2.03
C LEU A 86 -8.53 -12.43 2.07
N ASN A 87 -9.33 -11.65 1.35
CA ASN A 87 -10.77 -11.90 1.18
C ASN A 87 -11.05 -12.40 -0.24
N GLN A 88 -11.62 -13.61 -0.35
CA GLN A 88 -11.97 -14.25 -1.61
C GLN A 88 -13.48 -14.52 -1.66
N PRO A 89 -14.32 -13.50 -1.90
CA PRO A 89 -15.76 -13.69 -1.95
C PRO A 89 -16.15 -14.51 -3.19
N ILE A 90 -17.24 -15.28 -3.07
CA ILE A 90 -17.81 -16.04 -4.21
C ILE A 90 -18.29 -15.07 -5.30
N PHE A 91 -18.85 -13.93 -4.89
CA PHE A 91 -19.31 -12.85 -5.77
C PHE A 91 -18.53 -11.57 -5.47
N GLY A 92 -17.93 -10.97 -6.50
CA GLY A 92 -17.11 -9.76 -6.38
C GLY A 92 -15.64 -10.01 -6.65
N CYS A 93 -14.79 -9.02 -6.34
CA CYS A 93 -13.35 -9.12 -6.56
C CYS A 93 -12.61 -9.42 -5.27
N ASN A 94 -11.53 -10.20 -5.40
CA ASN A 94 -10.66 -10.50 -4.28
C ASN A 94 -9.98 -9.21 -3.78
N ASN A 95 -9.77 -9.11 -2.48
CA ASN A 95 -9.09 -7.96 -1.88
C ASN A 95 -8.16 -8.37 -0.73
N LEU A 96 -7.11 -7.60 -0.56
CA LEU A 96 -6.27 -7.61 0.63
C LEU A 96 -6.72 -6.44 1.51
N SER A 97 -7.20 -6.73 2.72
CA SER A 97 -7.57 -5.70 3.70
C SER A 97 -6.69 -5.82 4.93
N GLY A 98 -6.46 -4.72 5.63
CA GLY A 98 -5.76 -4.73 6.91
C GLY A 98 -5.66 -3.36 7.51
N GLN A 99 -4.77 -3.24 8.49
CA GLN A 99 -4.44 -2.01 9.17
C GLN A 99 -2.96 -1.72 9.01
N VAL A 100 -2.58 -0.45 8.92
CA VAL A 100 -1.18 -0.05 8.86
C VAL A 100 -0.92 1.09 9.85
N TRP A 101 0.12 0.93 10.67
CA TRP A 101 0.54 2.00 11.58
C TRP A 101 1.21 3.14 10.81
N PRO A 102 0.94 4.41 11.19
CA PRO A 102 1.66 5.55 10.63
C PRO A 102 3.15 5.45 10.95
N ALA A 103 4.01 5.49 9.94
CA ALA A 103 5.46 5.63 10.12
C ALA A 103 5.86 7.12 10.03
N VAL A 104 5.36 7.90 10.98
CA VAL A 104 5.69 9.31 11.23
C VAL A 104 6.05 9.48 12.71
N GLU A 105 6.47 10.67 13.12
CA GLU A 105 6.67 10.98 14.54
C GLU A 105 5.39 10.69 15.35
N HIS A 106 5.54 10.10 16.54
CA HIS A 106 4.44 9.59 17.38
C HIS A 106 3.55 8.51 16.74
N GLY A 107 3.95 7.95 15.59
CA GLY A 107 3.32 6.80 14.97
C GLY A 107 3.91 5.46 15.43
N GLY A 108 3.61 4.40 14.67
CA GLY A 108 4.06 3.03 14.94
C GLY A 108 3.27 2.33 16.05
N PRO A 109 3.59 1.05 16.34
CA PRO A 109 2.85 0.24 17.31
C PRO A 109 2.88 0.76 18.76
N ALA A 110 3.91 1.52 19.12
CA ALA A 110 4.08 2.14 20.44
C ALA A 110 3.73 3.65 20.44
N GLY A 111 3.26 4.17 19.32
CA GLY A 111 2.88 5.58 19.17
C GLY A 111 1.47 5.86 19.67
N GLU A 112 1.09 7.14 19.59
CA GLU A 112 -0.22 7.64 19.99
C GLU A 112 -1.20 7.71 18.80
N LEU A 113 -0.67 7.76 17.57
CA LEU A 113 -1.48 7.85 16.36
C LEU A 113 -2.13 6.51 16.03
N PRO A 114 -3.46 6.45 15.81
CA PRO A 114 -4.14 5.20 15.49
C PRO A 114 -3.72 4.66 14.11
N PRO A 115 -3.87 3.35 13.86
CA PRO A 115 -3.61 2.78 12.55
C PRO A 115 -4.66 3.23 11.53
N HIS A 116 -4.28 3.19 10.25
CA HIS A 116 -5.18 3.44 9.13
C HIS A 116 -5.71 2.11 8.58
N ASP A 117 -7.00 2.02 8.35
CA ASP A 117 -7.58 0.87 7.67
C ASP A 117 -7.34 1.00 6.17
N PHE A 118 -6.94 -0.10 5.53
CA PHE A 118 -6.76 -0.15 4.09
C PHE A 118 -7.47 -1.35 3.48
N LYS A 119 -7.84 -1.21 2.22
CA LYS A 119 -8.28 -2.30 1.38
C LYS A 119 -7.81 -2.12 -0.06
N ILE A 120 -7.17 -3.14 -0.60
CA ILE A 120 -6.72 -3.18 -1.99
C ILE A 120 -7.52 -4.22 -2.76
N TYR A 121 -8.30 -3.77 -3.73
CA TYR A 121 -9.12 -4.61 -4.58
C TYR A 121 -8.39 -4.97 -5.88
N PHE A 122 -8.32 -6.27 -6.17
CA PHE A 122 -7.70 -6.84 -7.36
C PHE A 122 -8.78 -7.08 -8.41
N LYS A 123 -9.25 -6.00 -9.04
CA LYS A 123 -10.39 -6.03 -9.97
C LYS A 123 -10.14 -6.84 -11.25
N GLU A 124 -8.87 -7.00 -11.63
CA GLU A 124 -8.45 -7.73 -12.82
C GLU A 124 -7.66 -9.01 -12.49
N GLY A 125 -7.89 -9.56 -11.29
CA GLY A 125 -7.18 -10.76 -10.84
C GLY A 125 -5.72 -10.52 -10.47
N GLY A 126 -4.89 -11.56 -10.60
CA GLY A 126 -3.47 -11.52 -10.22
C GLY A 126 -3.19 -11.62 -8.71
N ILE A 127 -4.22 -11.77 -7.88
CA ILE A 127 -4.06 -11.82 -6.42
C ILE A 127 -3.33 -13.08 -5.96
N GLY A 128 -3.43 -14.22 -6.66
CA GLY A 128 -2.78 -15.46 -6.25
C GLY A 128 -1.25 -15.33 -6.22
N THR A 129 -0.67 -14.81 -7.31
CA THR A 129 0.77 -14.52 -7.38
C THR A 129 1.17 -13.41 -6.40
N PHE A 130 0.37 -12.34 -6.33
CA PHE A 130 0.64 -11.22 -5.44
C PHE A 130 0.69 -11.66 -3.97
N TYR A 131 -0.34 -12.37 -3.52
CA TYR A 131 -0.51 -12.70 -2.10
C TYR A 131 0.59 -13.61 -1.58
N HIS A 132 1.04 -14.59 -2.37
CA HIS A 132 2.13 -15.46 -1.97
C HIS A 132 3.46 -14.70 -1.72
N LEU A 133 3.79 -13.76 -2.61
CA LEU A 133 4.98 -12.92 -2.45
C LEU A 133 4.82 -11.93 -1.29
N TYR A 134 3.67 -11.26 -1.23
CA TYR A 134 3.33 -10.33 -0.16
C TYR A 134 3.44 -10.99 1.21
N TYR A 135 2.77 -12.13 1.41
CA TYR A 135 2.77 -12.84 2.69
C TYR A 135 4.18 -13.23 3.11
N THR A 136 4.96 -13.78 2.20
CA THR A 136 6.37 -14.15 2.46
C THR A 136 7.20 -12.96 2.91
N LEU A 137 7.07 -11.82 2.24
CA LEU A 137 7.84 -10.61 2.57
C LEU A 137 7.32 -9.92 3.84
N ALA A 138 6.01 -9.88 4.04
CA ALA A 138 5.40 -9.31 5.24
C ALA A 138 5.82 -10.08 6.49
N GLU A 139 5.79 -11.41 6.46
CA GLU A 139 6.23 -12.25 7.58
C GLU A 139 7.72 -12.07 7.86
N ARG A 140 8.56 -11.94 6.83
CA ARG A 140 9.99 -11.64 7.02
C ARG A 140 10.21 -10.27 7.63
N ALA A 141 9.50 -9.24 7.16
CA ALA A 141 9.60 -7.89 7.68
C ALA A 141 9.15 -7.80 9.14
N LYS A 142 8.13 -8.57 9.54
CA LYS A 142 7.65 -8.63 10.93
C LYS A 142 8.60 -9.40 11.87
N LYS A 143 9.33 -10.41 11.37
CA LYS A 143 10.31 -11.19 12.15
C LYS A 143 11.67 -10.52 12.32
N GLY A 144 12.00 -9.56 11.46
CA GLY A 144 13.25 -8.80 11.52
C GLY A 144 13.21 -7.58 12.46
N VAL A 145 12.12 -7.41 13.22
CA VAL A 145 11.93 -6.37 14.23
C VAL A 145 11.99 -6.98 15.62
#